data_AF-A0A966ET48-F1
#
_entry.id   AF-A0A966ET48-F1
#
_cell.length_a   1.000
_cell.length_b   1.000
_cell.length_c   1.000
_cell.angle_alpha   90.00
_cell.angle_beta   90.00
_cell.angle_gamma   90.00
#
_symmetry.space_group_name_H-M   'P 1'
#
loop_
_entity.id
_entity.type
_entity.pdbx_description
1 polymer ?
#
loop_
_entity_poly.entity_id
_entity_poly.type
_entity_poly.pdbx_seq_one_letter_code
_entity_poly.pdbx_strand_id
1 'polypeptide(L)'
;FGRPVARFQAVQQHLVWAAQDAALSRMAAESAGIEATRSAGAFEIASAKLIANQAASRATKACHQAHGAMGMTQEYPLHHYSRRLWSWRKEYGGDAEWSKWIGKLAVAQGADGLYPLITGGSRVL
;
A
#
# COMPACT_ATOMS: atom_id res chain seq x y z
N PHE A 1 19.29 26.90 -0.93
CA PHE A 1 19.55 25.89 -1.98
C PHE A 1 19.73 26.44 -3.40
N GLY A 2 19.50 27.73 -3.69
CA GLY A 2 19.84 28.36 -4.98
C GLY A 2 19.08 27.85 -6.22
N ARG A 3 18.23 26.83 -6.08
CA ARG A 3 17.36 26.26 -7.11
C ARG A 3 16.11 25.66 -6.46
N PRO A 4 15.04 25.41 -7.22
CA PRO A 4 13.85 24.74 -6.70
C PRO A 4 14.18 23.38 -6.04
N VAL A 5 13.58 23.10 -4.88
CA VAL A 5 13.81 21.88 -4.08
C VAL A 5 13.49 20.60 -4.87
N ALA A 6 12.52 20.66 -5.79
CA ALA A 6 12.18 19.54 -6.67
C ALA A 6 13.29 19.16 -7.69
N ARG A 7 14.35 19.97 -7.84
CA ARG A 7 15.49 19.67 -8.72
C ARG A 7 16.55 18.76 -8.08
N PHE A 8 16.43 18.44 -6.80
CA PHE A 8 17.38 17.56 -6.12
C PHE A 8 16.93 16.09 -6.28
N GLN A 9 17.80 15.24 -6.84
CA GLN A 9 17.51 13.81 -7.09
C GLN A 9 17.02 13.08 -5.84
N ALA A 10 17.61 13.37 -4.67
CA ALA A 10 17.16 12.78 -3.40
C ALA A 10 15.68 13.11 -3.07
N VAL A 11 15.23 14.33 -3.38
CA VAL A 11 13.83 14.72 -3.21
C VAL A 11 12.95 14.05 -4.27
N GLN A 12 13.40 14.01 -5.52
CA GLN A 12 12.69 13.34 -6.61
C GLN A 12 12.44 11.85 -6.30
N GLN A 13 13.42 11.17 -5.70
CA GLN A 13 13.28 9.78 -5.30
C GLN A 13 12.11 9.56 -4.33
N HIS A 14 11.95 10.44 -3.34
CA HIS A 14 10.81 10.37 -2.41
C HIS A 14 9.46 10.59 -3.11
N LEU A 15 9.40 11.52 -4.07
CA LEU A 15 8.20 11.76 -4.86
C LEU A 15 7.83 10.54 -5.72
N VAL A 16 8.83 9.91 -6.34
CA VAL A 16 8.64 8.68 -7.13
C VAL A 16 8.11 7.55 -6.25
N TRP A 17 8.70 7.32 -5.07
CA TRP A 17 8.19 6.29 -4.15
C TRP A 17 6.75 6.53 -3.74
N ALA A 18 6.39 7.76 -3.34
CA ALA A 18 5.03 8.08 -2.95
C ALA A 18 4.04 7.90 -4.12
N ALA A 19 4.43 8.28 -5.34
CA ALA A 19 3.61 8.09 -6.54
C ALA A 19 3.42 6.61 -6.89
N GLN A 20 4.48 5.80 -6.79
CA GLN A 20 4.43 4.35 -7.00
C GLN A 20 3.52 3.66 -5.99
N ASP A 21 3.64 4.01 -4.71
CA ASP A 21 2.80 3.47 -3.64
C ASP A 21 1.32 3.81 -3.85
N ALA A 22 1.02 5.04 -4.29
CA ALA A 22 -0.34 5.45 -4.62
C ALA A 22 -0.91 4.68 -5.83
N ALA A 23 -0.12 4.55 -6.90
CA ALA A 23 -0.52 3.82 -8.10
C ALA A 23 -0.78 2.34 -7.80
N LEU A 24 0.14 1.68 -7.07
CA LEU A 24 0.01 0.27 -6.68
C LEU A 24 -1.22 0.04 -5.79
N SER A 25 -1.45 0.92 -4.82
CA SER A 25 -2.63 0.82 -3.93
C SER A 25 -3.93 0.97 -4.71
N ARG A 26 -3.99 1.91 -5.67
CA ARG A 26 -5.16 2.11 -6.53
C ARG A 26 -5.41 0.88 -7.41
N MET A 27 -4.38 0.37 -8.09
CA MET A 27 -4.50 -0.82 -8.93
C MET A 27 -4.98 -2.04 -8.14
N ALA A 28 -4.43 -2.28 -6.95
CA ALA A 28 -4.83 -3.39 -6.11
C ALA A 28 -6.29 -3.27 -5.64
N ALA A 29 -6.71 -2.07 -5.21
CA ALA A 29 -8.09 -1.81 -4.81
C ALA A 29 -9.08 -1.97 -5.98
N GLU A 30 -8.72 -1.50 -7.18
CA GLU A 30 -9.53 -1.70 -8.39
C GLU A 30 -9.65 -3.17 -8.75
N SER A 31 -8.55 -3.92 -8.72
CA SER A 31 -8.56 -5.37 -8.98
C SER A 31 -9.43 -6.12 -7.98
N ALA A 32 -9.32 -5.79 -6.69
CA ALA A 32 -10.16 -6.37 -5.64
C ALA A 32 -11.65 -6.02 -5.83
N GLY A 33 -11.94 -4.77 -6.18
CA GLY A 33 -13.31 -4.33 -6.49
C GLY A 33 -13.91 -5.09 -7.66
N ILE A 34 -13.16 -5.27 -8.75
CA ILE A 34 -13.61 -6.06 -9.91
C ILE A 34 -13.88 -7.51 -9.52
N GLU A 35 -12.97 -8.16 -8.79
CA GLU A 35 -13.15 -9.56 -8.42
C GLU A 35 -14.31 -9.75 -7.43
N ALA A 36 -14.53 -8.80 -6.52
CA ALA A 36 -15.68 -8.81 -5.61
C ALA A 36 -17.05 -8.71 -6.32
N THR A 37 -17.08 -8.26 -7.59
CA THR A 37 -18.32 -8.32 -8.41
C THR A 37 -18.57 -9.70 -9.03
N ARG A 38 -17.55 -10.57 -9.07
CA ARG A 38 -17.58 -11.88 -9.73
C ARG A 38 -17.60 -13.04 -8.74
N SER A 39 -16.98 -12.86 -7.58
CA SER A 39 -16.83 -13.87 -6.54
C SER A 39 -16.68 -13.20 -5.16
N ALA A 40 -16.37 -13.97 -4.12
CA ALA A 40 -16.03 -13.41 -2.82
C ALA A 40 -14.74 -12.55 -2.84
N GLY A 41 -13.86 -12.73 -3.83
CA GLY A 41 -12.65 -11.91 -4.01
C GLY A 41 -11.71 -11.84 -2.81
N ALA A 42 -11.73 -12.85 -1.93
CA ALA A 42 -11.10 -12.78 -0.61
C ALA A 42 -9.57 -12.61 -0.70
N PHE A 43 -8.92 -13.28 -1.67
CA PHE A 43 -7.49 -13.14 -1.90
C PHE A 43 -7.11 -11.72 -2.34
N GLU A 44 -7.85 -11.15 -3.28
CA GLU A 44 -7.61 -9.81 -3.83
C GLU A 44 -7.90 -8.74 -2.78
N ILE A 45 -8.99 -8.87 -2.02
CA ILE A 45 -9.34 -7.94 -0.94
C ILE A 45 -8.24 -7.95 0.14
N ALA A 46 -7.82 -9.13 0.59
CA ALA A 46 -6.75 -9.27 1.57
C ALA A 46 -5.42 -8.68 1.04
N SER A 47 -5.08 -8.98 -0.21
CA SER A 47 -3.86 -8.49 -0.85
C SER A 47 -3.89 -6.97 -1.02
N ALA A 48 -5.00 -6.41 -1.50
CA ALA A 48 -5.18 -4.98 -1.66
C ALA A 48 -5.09 -4.23 -0.32
N LYS A 49 -5.70 -4.79 0.73
CA LYS A 49 -5.61 -4.24 2.08
C LYS A 49 -4.17 -4.24 2.61
N LEU A 50 -3.45 -5.35 2.45
CA LEU A 50 -2.04 -5.44 2.86
C LEU A 50 -1.14 -4.46 2.08
N ILE A 51 -1.32 -4.39 0.75
CA ILE A 51 -0.59 -3.46 -0.12
C ILE A 51 -0.82 -2.01 0.32
N ALA A 52 -2.08 -1.62 0.50
CA ALA A 52 -2.46 -0.27 0.91
C ALA A 52 -1.87 0.10 2.28
N ASN A 53 -1.88 -0.82 3.25
CA ASN A 53 -1.29 -0.56 4.56
C ASN A 53 0.23 -0.32 4.50
N GLN A 54 0.94 -1.14 3.73
CA GLN A 54 2.40 -1.01 3.57
C GLN A 54 2.75 0.27 2.80
N ALA A 55 1.99 0.58 1.75
CA ALA A 55 2.11 1.81 0.98
C ALA A 55 1.91 3.05 1.85
N ALA A 56 0.89 3.05 2.72
CA ALA A 56 0.63 4.15 3.66
C ALA A 56 1.84 4.48 4.54
N SER A 57 2.56 3.45 5.03
CA SER A 57 3.77 3.65 5.83
C SER A 57 4.93 4.24 5.01
N ARG A 58 5.19 3.70 3.82
CA ARG A 58 6.27 4.14 2.93
C ARG A 58 6.03 5.54 2.37
N ALA A 59 4.84 5.80 1.85
CA ALA A 59 4.44 7.09 1.29
C ALA A 59 4.47 8.20 2.35
N THR A 60 3.97 7.94 3.56
CA THR A 60 4.04 8.92 4.65
C THR A 60 5.50 9.30 4.93
N LYS A 61 6.38 8.31 5.11
CA LYS A 61 7.81 8.56 5.33
C LYS A 61 8.43 9.35 4.18
N ALA A 62 8.17 8.95 2.93
CA ALA A 62 8.71 9.62 1.75
C ALA A 62 8.24 11.09 1.66
N CYS A 63 6.95 11.35 1.86
CA CYS A 63 6.40 12.71 1.85
C CYS A 63 7.02 13.58 2.93
N HIS A 64 7.18 13.09 4.17
CA HIS A 64 7.87 13.84 5.23
C HIS A 64 9.31 14.17 4.86
N GLN A 65 10.06 13.21 4.31
CA GLN A 65 11.44 13.45 3.88
C GLN A 65 11.53 14.42 2.70
N ALA A 66 10.59 14.39 1.76
CA ALA A 66 10.55 15.34 0.64
C ALA A 66 10.32 16.79 1.10
N HIS A 67 9.58 17.01 2.18
CA HIS A 67 9.30 18.33 2.75
C HIS A 67 10.34 18.77 3.79
N GLY A 68 11.18 17.87 4.29
CA GLY A 68 12.17 18.16 5.32
C GLY A 68 11.53 18.70 6.61
N ALA A 69 12.14 19.72 7.22
CA ALA A 69 11.63 20.33 8.45
C ALA A 69 10.19 20.86 8.31
N MET A 70 9.82 21.40 7.14
CA MET A 70 8.46 21.87 6.87
C MET A 70 7.42 20.75 6.96
N GLY A 71 7.79 19.50 6.67
CA GLY A 71 6.88 18.35 6.81
C GLY A 71 6.47 18.06 8.25
N MET A 72 7.26 18.54 9.22
CA MET A 72 7.06 18.28 10.65
C MET A 72 6.37 19.44 11.38
N THR A 73 6.11 20.57 10.72
CA THR A 73 5.53 21.74 11.37
C THR A 73 3.99 21.68 11.36
N GLN A 74 3.35 22.48 12.22
CA GLN A 74 1.88 22.50 12.31
C GLN A 74 1.23 23.30 11.17
N GLU A 75 1.95 24.28 10.62
CA GLU A 75 1.49 25.16 9.55
C GLU A 75 1.32 24.40 8.23
N TYR A 76 2.10 23.33 8.02
CA TYR A 76 1.95 22.48 6.85
C TYR A 76 1.01 21.29 7.13
N PRO A 77 -0.04 21.09 6.32
CA PRO A 77 -1.12 20.15 6.65
C PRO A 77 -0.76 18.66 6.46
N LEU A 78 0.49 18.31 6.18
CA LEU A 78 0.93 16.93 5.92
C LEU A 78 0.59 15.96 7.06
N HIS A 79 0.63 16.44 8.29
CA HIS A 79 0.33 15.65 9.48
C HIS A 79 -1.13 15.17 9.53
N HIS A 80 -2.09 15.90 8.93
CA HIS A 80 -3.49 15.45 8.84
C HIS A 80 -3.62 14.19 7.98
N TYR A 81 -2.97 14.17 6.82
CA TYR A 81 -2.96 13.01 5.92
C TYR A 81 -2.22 11.83 6.53
N SER A 82 -1.05 12.10 7.11
CA SER A 82 -0.19 11.08 7.75
C SER A 82 -0.92 10.35 8.88
N ARG A 83 -1.60 11.09 9.76
CA ARG A 83 -2.36 10.52 10.87
C ARG A 83 -3.55 9.68 10.39
N ARG A 84 -4.25 10.10 9.34
CA ARG A 84 -5.32 9.28 8.74
C ARG A 84 -4.78 7.99 8.15
N LEU A 85 -3.71 8.07 7.36
CA LEU A 85 -3.04 6.90 6.82
C LEU A 85 -2.57 5.94 7.91
N TRP A 86 -2.12 6.46 9.06
CA TRP A 86 -1.77 5.66 10.24
C TRP A 86 -2.94 5.00 10.95
N SER A 87 -4.10 5.65 10.99
CA SER A 87 -5.33 5.06 11.52
C SER A 87 -5.84 3.94 10.61
N TRP A 88 -6.00 4.23 9.32
CA TRP A 88 -6.60 3.31 8.35
C TRP A 88 -5.84 2.00 8.20
N ARG A 89 -4.51 2.00 8.39
CA ARG A 89 -3.70 0.77 8.35
C ARG A 89 -3.91 -0.18 9.52
N LYS A 90 -4.59 0.25 10.58
CA LYS A 90 -5.02 -0.60 11.69
C LYS A 90 -6.51 -0.96 11.63
N GLU A 91 -7.30 -0.16 10.92
CA GLU A 91 -8.71 -0.44 10.69
C GLU A 91 -8.89 -1.59 9.70
N TYR A 92 -9.93 -2.41 9.92
CA TYR A 92 -10.27 -3.57 9.07
C TYR A 92 -9.10 -4.55 8.85
N GLY A 93 -8.30 -4.72 9.90
CA GLY A 93 -7.20 -5.65 9.95
C GLY A 93 -5.84 -5.06 9.58
N GLY A 94 -4.82 -5.42 10.35
CA GLY A 94 -3.46 -4.92 10.21
C GLY A 94 -2.55 -5.81 9.37
N ASP A 95 -1.32 -5.34 9.12
CA ASP A 95 -0.35 -6.01 8.25
C ASP A 95 -0.06 -7.44 8.68
N ALA A 96 0.12 -7.67 9.99
CA ALA A 96 0.39 -8.99 10.56
C ALA A 96 -0.79 -9.97 10.38
N GLU A 97 -2.02 -9.47 10.43
CA GLU A 97 -3.22 -10.28 10.31
C GLU A 97 -3.42 -10.70 8.84
N TRP A 98 -3.37 -9.74 7.93
CA TRP A 98 -3.56 -10.01 6.50
C TRP A 98 -2.40 -10.80 5.89
N SER A 99 -1.15 -10.52 6.26
CA SER A 99 -0.01 -11.34 5.83
C SER A 99 -0.11 -12.79 6.33
N LYS A 100 -0.53 -13.00 7.58
CA LYS A 100 -0.75 -14.34 8.13
C LYS A 100 -1.91 -15.05 7.43
N TRP A 101 -2.99 -14.34 7.13
CA TRP A 101 -4.14 -14.90 6.43
C TRP A 101 -3.76 -15.33 5.01
N ILE A 102 -3.11 -14.45 4.23
CA ILE A 102 -2.63 -14.76 2.87
C ILE A 102 -1.63 -15.92 2.92
N GLY A 103 -0.70 -15.91 3.87
CA GLY A 103 0.29 -16.97 4.03
C GLY A 103 -0.35 -18.33 4.34
N LYS A 104 -1.36 -18.38 5.21
CA LYS A 104 -2.12 -19.61 5.48
C LYS A 104 -2.85 -20.12 4.25
N LEU A 105 -3.49 -19.21 3.51
CA LEU A 105 -4.18 -19.54 2.26
C LEU A 105 -3.19 -20.15 1.26
N ALA A 106 -2.04 -19.52 1.06
CA ALA A 106 -1.00 -19.99 0.15
C ALA A 106 -0.44 -21.36 0.56
N VAL A 107 -0.17 -21.58 1.85
CA VAL A 107 0.31 -22.88 2.36
C VAL A 107 -0.74 -23.98 2.13
N ALA A 108 -2.02 -23.67 2.28
CA ALA A 108 -3.11 -24.65 2.07
C ALA A 108 -3.21 -25.11 0.61
N GLN A 109 -2.72 -24.34 -0.36
CA GLN A 109 -2.70 -24.73 -1.78
C GLN A 109 -1.57 -25.73 -2.12
N GLY A 110 -0.64 -25.97 -1.20
CA GLY A 110 0.56 -26.78 -1.48
C GLY A 110 1.56 -26.07 -2.40
N ALA A 111 2.71 -26.72 -2.63
CA ALA A 111 3.81 -26.13 -3.40
C ALA A 111 3.40 -25.79 -4.85
N ASP A 112 2.68 -26.69 -5.50
CA ASP A 112 2.26 -26.53 -6.90
C ASP A 112 1.10 -25.54 -7.08
N GLY A 113 0.35 -25.25 -6.01
CA GLY A 113 -0.78 -24.33 -6.03
C GLY A 113 -0.40 -22.85 -5.82
N LEU A 114 0.84 -22.55 -5.42
CA LEU A 114 1.28 -21.17 -5.16
C LEU A 114 1.25 -20.29 -6.42
N TYR A 115 1.82 -20.77 -7.53
CA TYR A 115 1.88 -19.99 -8.76
C TYR A 115 0.49 -19.76 -9.40
N PRO A 116 -0.38 -20.79 -9.48
CA PRO A 116 -1.79 -20.58 -9.82
C PRO A 116 -2.48 -19.54 -8.93
N LEU A 117 -2.29 -19.58 -7.61
CA LEU A 117 -2.89 -18.61 -6.70
C LEU A 117 -2.44 -17.17 -6.97
N ILE A 118 -1.14 -16.96 -7.19
CA ILE A 118 -0.60 -15.61 -7.45
C ILE A 118 -1.13 -15.04 -8.78
N THR A 119 -1.27 -15.88 -9.80
CA THR A 119 -1.66 -15.45 -11.16
C THR A 119 -3.17 -15.43 -11.39
N GLY A 120 -3.91 -16.34 -10.75
CA GLY A 120 -5.35 -16.55 -10.91
C GLY A 120 -6.20 -16.03 -9.76
N GLY A 121 -5.58 -15.74 -8.61
CA GLY A 121 -6.24 -15.15 -7.45
C GLY A 121 -7.37 -16.01 -6.88
N SER A 122 -8.47 -15.38 -6.48
CA SER A 122 -9.63 -16.11 -5.90
C SER A 122 -10.31 -17.05 -6.87
N ARG A 123 -10.02 -17.01 -8.18
CA ARG A 123 -10.66 -17.89 -9.18
C ARG A 123 -10.09 -19.31 -9.20
N VAL A 124 -8.92 -19.50 -8.62
CA VAL A 124 -8.27 -20.82 -8.53
C VAL A 124 -8.40 -21.44 -7.14
N LEU A 125 -9.09 -20.74 -6.22
CA LEU A 125 -9.51 -21.24 -4.92
C LEU A 125 -10.86 -21.93 -5.06
#